data_AF-A0A3B1CEW5-F1
#
_entry.id   AF-A0A3B1CEW5-F1
#
_cell.length_a   1.000
_cell.length_b   1.000
_cell.length_c   1.000
_cell.angle_alpha   90.00
_cell.angle_beta   90.00
_cell.angle_gamma   90.00
#
_symmetry.space_group_name_H-M   'P 1'
#
loop_
_entity.id
_entity.type
_entity.pdbx_description
1 polymer ?
#
loop_
_entity_poly.entity_id
_entity_poly.type
_entity_poly.pdbx_seq_one_letter_code
_entity_poly.pdbx_strand_id
1 'polypeptide(L)'
;MKKFFFILSAVLSFAMTAPWATAIAVERVNILEEQNIEQKIHELSEEWQRHFVDSVNHFLEKELTRLRKDKAEPKEGVKNQIEKYQAELKQGSRDPETFIALARLYDRMQDGAGAIINAKKAEEIFVNQKNVKGTAEARRSLRQYFEKYNYKPEDFDLEK
;
A
#
# COMPACT_ATOMS: atom_id res chain seq x y z
N MET A 1 49.13 60.10 67.67
CA MET A 1 49.82 61.15 66.89
C MET A 1 50.21 60.58 65.53
N LYS A 2 50.01 61.39 64.48
CA LYS A 2 50.55 61.32 63.10
C LYS A 2 50.04 60.23 62.14
N LYS A 3 49.31 60.76 61.15
CA LYS A 3 48.88 60.26 59.84
C LYS A 3 50.04 59.68 59.02
N PHE A 4 49.75 58.74 58.11
CA PHE A 4 50.23 58.77 56.73
C PHE A 4 49.26 58.01 55.82
N PHE A 5 48.75 58.73 54.81
CA PHE A 5 48.09 58.21 53.62
C PHE A 5 49.15 57.69 52.65
N PHE A 6 48.91 56.55 51.99
CA PHE A 6 49.40 56.30 50.63
C PHE A 6 48.43 55.36 49.91
N ILE A 7 47.90 55.83 48.78
CA ILE A 7 47.18 55.05 47.77
C ILE A 7 48.23 54.61 46.74
N LEU A 8 48.29 53.32 46.38
CA LEU A 8 48.87 52.90 45.10
C LEU A 8 48.16 51.65 44.56
N SER A 9 47.74 51.77 43.31
CA SER A 9 47.11 50.76 42.46
C SER A 9 48.14 49.77 41.90
N ALA A 10 47.78 48.49 41.82
CA ALA A 10 48.37 47.48 40.91
C ALA A 10 47.30 46.38 40.68
N VAL A 11 46.49 46.47 39.61
CA VAL A 11 46.67 45.80 38.31
C VAL A 11 46.66 44.27 38.38
N LEU A 12 45.58 43.72 37.80
CA LEU A 12 45.42 42.45 37.08
C LEU A 12 46.51 41.40 37.23
N SER A 13 46.09 40.18 37.62
CA SER A 13 46.45 38.94 36.91
C SER A 13 45.60 37.78 37.43
N PHE A 14 44.52 37.44 36.72
CA PHE A 14 44.08 36.05 36.62
C PHE A 14 43.76 35.76 35.17
N ALA A 15 44.39 34.71 34.68
CA ALA A 15 44.52 34.35 33.28
C ALA A 15 43.17 34.14 32.60
N MET A 16 42.96 34.83 31.47
CA MET A 16 42.01 34.40 30.46
C MET A 16 42.55 33.13 29.82
N THR A 17 42.08 31.96 30.27
CA THR A 17 42.24 30.72 29.51
C THR A 17 41.23 30.71 28.37
N ALA A 18 41.73 30.42 27.17
CA ALA A 18 41.11 30.67 25.87
C ALA A 18 39.68 30.08 25.69
N PRO A 19 38.71 30.87 25.18
CA PRO A 19 37.36 30.40 24.83
C PRO A 19 37.30 29.63 23.49
N TRP A 20 38.44 29.28 22.88
CA TRP A 20 38.47 28.75 21.51
C TRP A 20 38.44 27.21 21.42
N ALA A 21 38.77 26.49 22.50
CA ALA A 21 38.77 25.03 22.47
C ALA A 21 37.35 24.41 22.56
N THR A 22 36.41 25.09 23.21
CA THR A 22 35.04 24.60 23.40
C THR A 22 34.18 24.80 22.15
N ALA A 23 34.33 25.92 21.43
CA ALA A 23 33.59 26.18 20.20
C ALA A 23 33.91 25.16 19.10
N ILE A 24 35.19 24.85 18.90
CA ILE A 24 35.64 23.86 17.88
C ILE A 24 35.18 22.44 18.23
N ALA A 25 35.14 22.08 19.52
CA ALA A 25 34.67 20.77 19.95
C ALA A 25 33.15 20.62 19.78
N VAL A 26 32.37 21.64 20.13
CA VAL A 26 30.90 21.65 19.97
C VAL A 26 30.53 21.62 18.48
N GLU A 27 31.21 22.39 17.64
CA GLU A 27 30.97 22.41 16.19
C GLU A 27 31.31 21.06 15.53
N ARG A 28 32.39 20.39 15.97
CA ARG A 28 32.75 19.04 15.47
C ARG A 28 31.76 17.96 15.90
N VAL A 29 31.21 18.04 17.11
CA VAL A 29 30.17 17.09 17.58
C VAL A 29 28.89 17.27 16.76
N ASN A 30 28.50 18.50 16.45
CA ASN A 30 27.29 18.79 15.65
C ASN A 30 27.42 18.25 14.21
N ILE A 31 28.59 18.41 13.58
CA ILE A 31 28.86 17.90 12.23
C ILE A 31 28.90 16.36 12.19
N LEU A 32 29.43 15.71 13.23
CA LEU A 32 29.45 14.24 13.33
C LEU A 32 28.05 13.65 13.55
N GLU A 33 27.18 14.34 14.29
CA GLU A 33 25.77 13.94 14.45
C GLU A 33 24.97 14.13 13.16
N GLU A 34 25.17 15.24 12.43
CA GLU A 34 24.53 15.48 11.14
C GLU A 34 24.94 14.44 10.09
N GLN A 35 26.23 14.11 9.98
CA GLN A 35 26.72 13.07 9.07
C GLN A 35 26.15 11.68 9.38
N ASN A 36 25.93 11.36 10.66
CA ASN A 36 25.32 10.10 11.09
C ASN A 36 23.82 10.04 10.72
N ILE A 37 23.11 11.17 10.79
CA ILE A 37 21.70 11.24 10.38
C ILE A 37 21.57 11.09 8.86
N GLU A 38 22.41 11.76 8.07
CA GLU A 38 22.40 11.63 6.61
C GLU A 38 22.68 10.20 6.17
N GLN A 39 23.66 9.53 6.78
CA GLN A 39 23.97 8.14 6.48
C GLN A 39 22.81 7.20 6.80
N LYS A 40 22.15 7.38 7.96
CA LYS A 40 20.95 6.59 8.33
C LYS A 40 19.78 6.83 7.38
N ILE A 41 19.56 8.07 6.95
CA ILE A 41 18.51 8.39 5.97
C ILE A 41 18.81 7.70 4.64
N HIS A 42 20.07 7.72 4.20
CA HIS A 42 20.47 7.03 2.97
C HIS A 42 20.29 5.52 3.09
N GLU A 43 20.70 4.90 4.19
CA GLU A 43 20.54 3.46 4.43
C GLU A 43 19.06 3.06 4.45
N LEU A 44 18.21 3.82 5.14
CA LEU A 44 16.76 3.61 5.15
C LEU A 44 16.13 3.78 3.76
N SER A 45 16.58 4.76 2.99
CA SER A 45 16.12 4.98 1.62
C SER A 45 16.46 3.77 0.72
N GLU A 46 17.68 3.25 0.81
CA GLU A 46 18.11 2.07 0.03
C GLU A 46 17.38 0.78 0.45
N GLU A 47 17.14 0.59 1.74
CA GLU A 47 16.34 -0.53 2.24
C GLU A 47 14.88 -0.43 1.79
N TRP A 48 14.28 0.75 1.89
CA TRP A 48 12.93 0.99 1.42
C TRP A 48 12.78 0.77 -0.09
N GLN A 49 13.73 1.27 -0.89
CA GLN A 49 13.74 1.06 -2.34
C GLN A 49 13.83 -0.43 -2.70
N ARG A 50 14.71 -1.19 -2.03
CA ARG A 50 14.81 -2.65 -2.23
C ARG A 50 13.50 -3.35 -1.91
N HIS A 51 12.90 -3.09 -0.75
CA HIS A 51 11.62 -3.69 -0.38
C HIS A 51 10.48 -3.33 -1.32
N PHE A 52 10.45 -2.08 -1.80
CA PHE A 52 9.47 -1.64 -2.77
C PHE A 52 9.62 -2.40 -4.09
N VAL A 53 10.85 -2.45 -4.63
CA VAL A 53 11.15 -3.19 -5.88
C VAL A 53 10.80 -4.66 -5.74
N ASP A 54 11.16 -5.32 -4.63
CA ASP A 54 10.82 -6.72 -4.37
C ASP A 54 9.31 -6.94 -4.28
N SER A 55 8.59 -6.04 -3.62
CA SER A 55 7.13 -6.11 -3.51
C SER A 55 6.44 -5.96 -4.86
N VAL A 56 6.91 -5.02 -5.69
CA VAL A 56 6.42 -4.82 -7.05
C VAL A 56 6.74 -6.03 -7.92
N ASN A 57 7.97 -6.55 -7.87
CA ASN A 57 8.37 -7.74 -8.62
C ASN A 57 7.53 -8.96 -8.22
N HIS A 58 7.34 -9.21 -6.93
CA HIS A 58 6.50 -10.30 -6.44
C HIS A 58 5.05 -10.18 -6.93
N PHE A 59 4.49 -8.96 -6.88
CA PHE A 59 3.15 -8.70 -7.41
C PHE A 59 3.07 -8.97 -8.92
N LEU A 60 4.04 -8.49 -9.70
CA LEU A 60 4.09 -8.67 -11.15
C LEU A 60 4.26 -10.14 -11.54
N GLU A 61 5.11 -10.90 -10.86
CA GLU A 61 5.28 -12.33 -11.10
C GLU A 61 3.99 -13.13 -10.83
N LYS A 62 3.30 -12.79 -9.74
CA LYS A 62 2.00 -13.38 -9.40
C LYS A 62 0.97 -13.10 -10.47
N GLU A 63 0.88 -11.87 -10.98
CA GLU A 63 -0.05 -11.51 -12.06
C GLU A 63 0.33 -12.15 -13.40
N LEU A 64 1.63 -12.20 -13.74
CA LEU A 64 2.11 -12.90 -14.94
C LEU A 64 1.76 -14.39 -14.91
N THR A 65 1.86 -15.02 -13.74
CA THR A 65 1.54 -16.44 -13.56
C THR A 65 0.05 -16.70 -13.73
N ARG A 66 -0.80 -15.80 -13.21
CA ARG A 66 -2.25 -15.83 -13.44
C ARG A 66 -2.59 -15.70 -14.92
N LEU A 67 -2.01 -14.71 -15.61
CA LEU A 67 -2.25 -14.49 -17.04
C LEU A 67 -1.80 -15.66 -17.91
N ARG A 68 -0.68 -16.30 -17.59
CA ARG A 68 -0.21 -17.50 -18.30
C ARG A 68 -1.17 -18.67 -18.13
N LYS A 69 -1.65 -18.89 -16.90
CA LYS A 69 -2.65 -19.92 -16.62
C LYS A 69 -3.96 -19.63 -17.34
N ASP A 70 -4.40 -18.38 -17.36
CA ASP A 70 -5.65 -17.97 -18.00
C ASP A 70 -5.60 -18.13 -19.52
N LYS A 71 -4.44 -17.92 -20.15
CA LYS A 71 -4.22 -18.19 -21.59
C LYS A 71 -4.07 -19.67 -21.91
N ALA A 72 -3.54 -20.48 -20.99
CA ALA A 72 -3.29 -21.90 -21.20
C ALA A 72 -4.54 -22.77 -21.01
N GLU A 73 -5.53 -22.30 -20.24
CA GLU A 73 -6.73 -23.07 -19.98
C GLU A 73 -7.70 -22.98 -21.19
N PRO A 74 -8.12 -24.11 -21.78
CA PRO A 74 -9.09 -24.10 -22.87
C PRO A 74 -10.41 -23.52 -22.36
N LYS A 75 -11.11 -22.75 -23.21
CA LYS A 75 -12.42 -22.16 -22.87
C LYS A 75 -13.43 -23.20 -22.38
N GLU A 76 -13.30 -24.44 -22.82
CA GLU A 76 -14.11 -25.58 -22.34
C GLU A 76 -13.91 -25.85 -20.84
N GLY A 77 -12.69 -25.71 -20.32
CA GLY A 77 -12.39 -25.83 -18.89
C GLY A 77 -13.04 -24.73 -18.05
N VAL A 78 -13.06 -23.50 -18.59
CA VAL A 78 -13.73 -22.35 -17.96
C VAL A 78 -15.24 -22.54 -17.94
N LYS A 79 -15.83 -23.04 -19.03
CA LYS A 79 -17.26 -23.35 -19.12
C LYS A 79 -17.69 -24.40 -18.10
N ASN A 80 -16.93 -25.49 -17.96
CA ASN A 80 -17.19 -26.52 -16.95
C ASN A 80 -17.15 -25.97 -15.51
N GLN A 81 -16.24 -25.03 -15.22
CA GLN A 81 -16.19 -24.36 -13.92
C GLN A 81 -17.42 -23.47 -13.69
N ILE A 82 -17.87 -22.72 -14.71
CA ILE A 82 -19.09 -21.93 -14.63
C ILE A 82 -20.29 -22.84 -14.33
N GLU A 83 -20.43 -23.94 -15.06
CA GLU A 83 -21.53 -24.91 -14.85
C GLU A 83 -21.53 -25.49 -13.43
N LYS A 84 -20.35 -25.81 -12.89
CA LYS A 84 -20.20 -26.29 -11.50
C LYS A 84 -20.68 -25.25 -10.49
N TYR A 85 -20.19 -24.01 -10.57
CA TYR A 85 -20.60 -22.96 -9.63
C TYR A 85 -22.08 -22.60 -9.78
N GLN A 86 -22.63 -22.61 -11.00
CA GLN A 86 -24.07 -22.43 -11.21
C GLN A 86 -24.88 -23.56 -10.58
N ALA A 87 -24.41 -24.81 -10.62
CA ALA A 87 -25.07 -25.93 -9.95
C ALA A 87 -25.07 -25.77 -8.42
N GLU A 88 -23.96 -25.31 -7.83
CA GLU A 88 -23.86 -24.99 -6.41
C GLU A 88 -24.87 -23.90 -6.00
N LEU A 89 -25.01 -22.84 -6.80
CA LEU A 89 -26.02 -21.80 -6.59
C LEU A 89 -27.45 -22.34 -6.70
N LYS A 90 -27.72 -23.25 -7.66
CA LYS A 90 -29.04 -23.91 -7.80
C LYS A 90 -29.39 -24.79 -6.60
N GLN A 91 -28.38 -25.33 -5.91
CA GLN A 91 -28.56 -26.10 -4.67
C GLN A 91 -28.78 -25.19 -3.44
N GLY A 92 -28.85 -23.87 -3.63
CA GLY A 92 -29.16 -22.90 -2.58
C GLY A 92 -27.94 -22.22 -1.97
N SER A 93 -26.73 -22.44 -2.51
CA SER A 93 -25.57 -21.66 -2.07
C SER A 93 -25.81 -20.18 -2.34
N ARG A 94 -25.56 -19.35 -1.33
CA ARG A 94 -25.53 -17.88 -1.42
C ARG A 94 -24.19 -17.33 -0.91
N ASP A 95 -23.13 -18.10 -1.12
CA ASP A 95 -21.77 -17.68 -0.76
C ASP A 95 -21.31 -16.54 -1.69
N PRO A 96 -20.98 -15.35 -1.18
CA PRO A 96 -20.48 -14.25 -2.01
C PRO A 96 -19.18 -14.61 -2.75
N GLU A 97 -18.37 -15.51 -2.21
CA GLU A 97 -17.14 -15.96 -2.89
C GLU A 97 -17.44 -16.76 -4.16
N THR A 98 -18.52 -17.54 -4.18
CA THR A 98 -19.00 -18.21 -5.40
C THR A 98 -19.36 -17.20 -6.49
N PHE A 99 -19.99 -16.08 -6.12
CA PHE A 99 -20.31 -15.01 -7.06
C PHE A 99 -19.07 -14.28 -7.57
N ILE A 100 -18.06 -14.05 -6.73
CA ILE A 100 -16.76 -13.51 -7.16
C ILE A 100 -16.05 -14.47 -8.13
N ALA A 101 -16.06 -15.77 -7.85
CA ALA A 101 -15.48 -16.77 -8.74
C ALA A 101 -16.18 -16.76 -10.10
N LEU A 102 -17.52 -16.76 -10.13
CA LEU A 102 -18.28 -16.64 -11.38
C LEU A 102 -17.96 -15.36 -12.14
N ALA A 103 -17.89 -14.21 -11.45
CA ALA A 103 -17.57 -12.94 -12.10
C ALA A 103 -16.22 -13.01 -12.84
N ARG A 104 -15.19 -13.60 -12.21
CA ARG A 104 -13.87 -13.82 -12.82
C ARG A 104 -13.94 -14.78 -14.01
N LEU A 105 -14.71 -15.87 -13.90
CA LEU A 105 -14.85 -16.83 -14.99
C LEU A 105 -15.55 -16.22 -16.21
N TYR A 106 -16.60 -15.42 -15.99
CA TYR A 106 -17.26 -14.68 -17.06
C TYR A 106 -16.33 -13.65 -17.70
N ASP A 107 -15.53 -12.94 -16.91
CA ASP A 107 -14.51 -12.03 -17.44
C ASP A 107 -13.47 -12.76 -18.32
N ARG A 108 -13.05 -13.96 -17.92
CA ARG A 108 -12.15 -14.82 -18.72
C ARG A 108 -12.80 -15.29 -20.03
N MET A 109 -14.12 -15.47 -20.03
CA MET A 109 -14.91 -15.78 -21.22
C MET A 109 -15.21 -14.56 -22.09
N GLN A 110 -14.79 -13.36 -21.68
CA GLN A 110 -15.13 -12.08 -22.31
C GLN A 110 -16.63 -11.74 -22.24
N ASP A 111 -17.35 -12.32 -21.28
CA ASP A 111 -18.74 -11.99 -20.98
C ASP A 111 -18.80 -10.93 -19.87
N GLY A 112 -18.72 -9.66 -20.29
CA GLY A 112 -18.75 -8.53 -19.37
C GLY A 112 -20.06 -8.42 -18.58
N ALA A 113 -21.18 -8.77 -19.20
CA ALA A 113 -22.49 -8.70 -18.53
C ALA A 113 -22.59 -9.74 -17.42
N GLY A 114 -22.19 -10.98 -17.71
CA GLY A 114 -22.08 -12.04 -16.71
C GLY A 114 -21.13 -11.66 -15.56
N ALA A 115 -19.99 -11.04 -15.88
CA ALA A 115 -19.02 -10.59 -14.88
C ALA A 115 -19.62 -9.53 -13.93
N ILE A 116 -20.26 -8.51 -14.49
CA ILE A 116 -20.87 -7.40 -13.73
C ILE A 116 -22.02 -7.92 -12.85
N ILE A 117 -22.94 -8.71 -13.40
CA ILE A 117 -24.10 -9.23 -12.65
C ILE A 117 -23.65 -10.02 -11.42
N ASN A 118 -22.67 -10.90 -11.57
CA ASN A 118 -22.19 -11.72 -10.46
C ASN A 118 -21.39 -10.88 -9.44
N ALA A 119 -20.60 -9.90 -9.89
CA ALA A 119 -19.92 -8.98 -8.98
C ALA A 119 -20.90 -8.11 -8.17
N LYS A 120 -22.02 -7.65 -8.77
CA LYS A 120 -23.09 -6.92 -8.05
C LYS A 120 -23.75 -7.80 -6.98
N LYS A 121 -24.05 -9.06 -7.29
CA LYS A 121 -24.60 -10.02 -6.32
C LYS A 121 -23.65 -10.27 -5.14
N ALA A 122 -22.35 -10.43 -5.43
CA ALA A 122 -21.34 -10.55 -4.39
C ALA A 122 -21.29 -9.29 -3.50
N GLU A 123 -21.29 -8.10 -4.11
CA GLU A 123 -21.30 -6.83 -3.37
C GLU A 123 -22.50 -6.75 -2.42
N GLU A 124 -23.71 -7.04 -2.91
CA GLU A 124 -24.94 -7.00 -2.11
C GLU A 124 -24.84 -7.89 -0.88
N ILE A 125 -24.37 -9.14 -1.06
CA ILE A 125 -24.21 -10.09 0.03
C ILE A 125 -23.14 -9.63 1.02
N PHE A 126 -21.99 -9.13 0.55
CA PHE A 126 -20.94 -8.60 1.42
C PHE A 126 -21.39 -7.38 2.22
N VAL A 127 -22.16 -6.48 1.61
CA VAL A 127 -22.77 -5.32 2.29
C VAL A 127 -23.72 -5.80 3.38
N ASN A 128 -24.59 -6.77 3.08
CA ASN A 128 -25.51 -7.35 4.05
C ASN A 128 -24.78 -8.04 5.22
N GLN A 129 -23.64 -8.67 4.94
CA GLN A 129 -22.77 -9.28 5.94
C GLN A 129 -21.89 -8.28 6.71
N LYS A 130 -21.92 -6.99 6.37
CA LYS A 130 -21.00 -5.95 6.88
C LYS A 130 -19.52 -6.30 6.64
N ASN A 131 -19.21 -7.07 5.60
CA ASN A 131 -17.86 -7.44 5.22
C ASN A 131 -17.21 -6.33 4.38
N VAL A 132 -16.59 -5.36 5.05
CA VAL A 132 -15.97 -4.18 4.41
C VAL A 132 -14.94 -4.57 3.35
N LYS A 133 -14.12 -5.59 3.64
CA LYS A 133 -13.07 -6.06 2.72
C LYS A 133 -13.69 -6.66 1.46
N GLY A 134 -14.67 -7.55 1.61
CA GLY A 134 -15.39 -8.17 0.49
C GLY A 134 -16.14 -7.13 -0.36
N THR A 135 -16.80 -6.16 0.28
CA THR A 135 -17.44 -5.04 -0.42
C THR A 135 -16.44 -4.23 -1.25
N ALA A 136 -15.27 -3.91 -0.67
CA ALA A 136 -14.24 -3.16 -1.38
C ALA A 136 -13.68 -3.95 -2.58
N GLU A 137 -13.51 -5.28 -2.43
CA GLU A 137 -13.08 -6.17 -3.51
C GLU A 137 -14.10 -6.22 -4.65
N ALA A 138 -15.39 -6.48 -4.33
CA ALA A 138 -16.46 -6.52 -5.32
C ALA A 138 -16.58 -5.19 -6.09
N ARG A 139 -16.51 -4.05 -5.39
CA ARG A 139 -16.53 -2.71 -6.01
C ARG A 139 -15.32 -2.44 -6.90
N ARG A 140 -14.14 -2.96 -6.53
CA ARG A 140 -12.95 -2.86 -7.37
C ARG A 140 -13.16 -3.62 -8.68
N SER A 141 -13.67 -4.85 -8.61
CA SER A 141 -13.99 -5.65 -9.79
C SER A 141 -15.04 -4.96 -10.66
N LEU A 142 -16.11 -4.40 -10.08
CA LEU A 142 -17.14 -3.67 -10.82
C LEU A 142 -16.55 -2.51 -11.63
N ARG A 143 -15.71 -1.66 -11.01
CA ARG A 143 -15.05 -0.56 -11.74
C ARG A 143 -14.23 -1.07 -12.93
N GLN A 144 -13.47 -2.14 -12.72
CA GLN A 144 -12.66 -2.75 -13.78
C GLN A 144 -13.53 -3.30 -14.91
N TYR A 145 -14.64 -3.96 -14.60
CA TYR A 145 -15.52 -4.54 -15.62
C TYR A 145 -16.30 -3.47 -16.39
N PHE A 146 -16.84 -2.45 -15.71
CA PHE A 146 -17.50 -1.33 -16.39
C PHE A 146 -16.55 -0.62 -17.37
N GLU A 147 -15.32 -0.34 -16.93
CA GLU A 147 -14.30 0.27 -17.77
C GLU A 147 -13.88 -0.65 -18.93
N LYS A 148 -13.56 -1.92 -18.66
CA LYS A 148 -13.07 -2.88 -19.64
C LYS A 148 -14.08 -3.17 -20.76
N TYR A 149 -15.37 -3.25 -20.42
CA TYR A 149 -16.44 -3.63 -21.35
C TYR A 149 -17.27 -2.45 -21.83
N ASN A 150 -16.91 -1.23 -21.43
CA ASN A 150 -17.60 0.01 -21.80
C ASN A 150 -19.10 0.00 -21.46
N TYR A 151 -19.43 -0.58 -20.31
CA TYR A 151 -20.78 -0.58 -19.74
C TYR A 151 -20.92 0.56 -18.74
N LYS A 152 -22.15 1.05 -18.56
CA LYS A 152 -22.49 1.99 -17.51
C LYS A 152 -23.17 1.27 -16.33
N PRO A 153 -23.03 1.78 -15.09
CA PRO A 153 -23.70 1.19 -13.93
C PRO A 153 -25.22 1.03 -14.09
N GLU A 154 -25.86 1.98 -14.76
CA GLU A 154 -27.31 2.04 -15.00
C GLU A 154 -27.79 0.89 -15.90
N ASP A 155 -26.93 0.33 -16.74
CA ASP A 155 -27.28 -0.80 -17.64
C ASP A 155 -27.57 -2.10 -16.85
N PHE A 156 -27.24 -2.12 -15.55
CA PHE A 156 -27.28 -3.32 -14.71
C PHE A 156 -28.10 -3.11 -13.43
N ASP A 157 -28.95 -2.09 -13.37
CA ASP A 157 -29.83 -1.91 -12.21
C ASP A 157 -30.68 -3.17 -12.01
N LEU A 158 -30.34 -3.90 -10.95
CA LEU A 158 -31.08 -5.08 -10.53
C LEU A 158 -32.36 -4.52 -9.94
N GLU A 159 -33.50 -4.72 -10.62
CA GLU A 159 -34.81 -4.30 -10.11
C GLU A 159 -34.94 -4.79 -8.65
N LYS A 160 -35.23 -3.84 -7.75
CA LYS A 160 -35.39 -4.06 -6.31
C LYS A 160 -36.69 -4.77 -5.99
#